data_AF-A0A2H3DWY2-F1
#
_entry.id   AF-A0A2H3DWY2-F1
#
_cell.length_a   1.000
_cell.length_b   1.000
_cell.length_c   1.000
_cell.angle_alpha   90.00
_cell.angle_beta   90.00
_cell.angle_gamma   90.00
#
_symmetry.space_group_name_H-M   'P 1'
#
loop_
_entity.id
_entity.type
_entity.pdbx_description
1 polymer ?
#
loop_
_entity_poly.entity_id
_entity_poly.type
_entity_poly.pdbx_seq_one_letter_code
_entity_poly.pdbx_strand_id
1 'polypeptide(L)'
;MTELPSINYLLSTLAKSHALFSDSVCRLAAHVDTAGAPPSTVAPILCLAVKLNDSTYCTIRDFCILLEIGCKSTSGRCTSVHSKTYDEYFNSVAAHCRKARQNLVPAMENNLVDLESRLVSHLSGLDMMERFLRFMKGIPRFWSGHISLDDLIFSVRNSCRTMMICFDYVKRYARSIRDRFHDRCWVIRHKGRPDLQWCLLGIIHSLEQTIYTVLTNSYQGPLFCNIGM
;
A
#
# COMPACT_ATOMS: atom_id res chain seq x y z
N MET A 1 -16.99 -13.65 -16.08
CA MET A 1 -15.64 -13.37 -15.53
C MET A 1 -15.40 -11.89 -15.70
N THR A 2 -15.15 -11.12 -14.63
CA THR A 2 -14.77 -9.71 -14.75
C THR A 2 -13.36 -9.62 -15.33
N GLU A 3 -13.18 -8.80 -16.36
CA GLU A 3 -11.88 -8.57 -16.97
C GLU A 3 -10.89 -8.02 -15.94
N LEU A 4 -9.63 -8.47 -16.01
CA LEU A 4 -8.57 -7.95 -15.15
C LEU A 4 -8.21 -6.53 -15.62
N PRO A 5 -8.12 -5.54 -14.71
CA PRO A 5 -7.69 -4.20 -15.08
C PRO A 5 -6.23 -4.23 -15.52
N SER A 6 -5.85 -3.37 -16.47
CA SER A 6 -4.46 -3.34 -16.96
C SER A 6 -3.46 -3.15 -15.81
N ILE A 7 -2.29 -3.80 -15.90
CA ILE A 7 -1.27 -3.72 -14.85
C ILE A 7 -0.80 -2.27 -14.64
N ASN A 8 -0.70 -1.47 -15.70
CA ASN A 8 -0.30 -0.07 -15.58
C ASN A 8 -1.33 0.77 -14.81
N TYR A 9 -2.63 0.54 -15.05
CA TYR A 9 -3.69 1.19 -14.29
C TYR A 9 -3.65 0.77 -12.81
N LEU A 10 -3.45 -0.53 -12.57
CA LEU A 10 -3.32 -1.10 -11.23
C LEU A 10 -2.15 -0.47 -10.46
N LEU A 11 -0.98 -0.39 -11.07
CA LEU A 11 0.22 0.18 -10.46
C LEU A 11 0.10 1.68 -10.21
N SER A 12 -0.47 2.43 -11.16
CA SER A 12 -0.76 3.86 -10.97
C SER A 12 -1.73 4.09 -9.81
N THR A 13 -2.79 3.28 -9.74
CA THR A 13 -3.79 3.35 -8.66
C THR A 13 -3.17 3.01 -7.31
N LEU A 14 -2.32 1.98 -7.26
CA LEU A 14 -1.60 1.59 -6.05
C LEU A 14 -0.66 2.71 -5.59
N ALA A 15 0.15 3.28 -6.48
CA ALA A 15 1.08 4.36 -6.16
C ALA A 15 0.36 5.60 -5.62
N LYS A 16 -0.72 6.04 -6.28
CA LYS A 16 -1.54 7.18 -5.84
C LYS A 16 -2.18 6.93 -4.48
N SER A 17 -2.76 5.75 -4.29
CA SER A 17 -3.40 5.40 -3.01
C SER A 17 -2.39 5.31 -1.88
N HIS A 18 -1.20 4.76 -2.14
CA HIS A 18 -0.12 4.71 -1.17
C HIS A 18 0.38 6.12 -0.81
N ALA A 19 0.54 7.02 -1.79
CA ALA A 19 0.94 8.40 -1.53
C ALA A 19 -0.10 9.14 -0.67
N LEU A 20 -1.38 9.01 -1.01
CA LEU A 20 -2.49 9.59 -0.23
C LEU A 20 -2.55 9.00 1.17
N PHE A 21 -2.34 7.69 1.32
CA PHE A 21 -2.25 7.02 2.61
C PHE A 21 -1.13 7.63 3.47
N SER A 22 0.10 7.69 2.95
CA SER A 22 1.25 8.26 3.65
C SER A 22 1.00 9.71 4.08
N ASP A 23 0.52 10.56 3.16
CA ASP A 23 0.22 11.97 3.45
C ASP A 23 -0.86 12.10 4.53
N SER A 24 -1.92 11.31 4.43
CA SER A 24 -3.03 11.35 5.39
C SER A 24 -2.60 10.90 6.79
N VAL A 25 -1.75 9.87 6.89
CA VAL A 25 -1.20 9.39 8.17
C VAL A 25 -0.25 10.43 8.78
N CYS A 26 0.58 11.09 7.98
CA CYS A 26 1.45 12.18 8.45
C CYS A 26 0.64 13.37 8.97
N ARG A 27 -0.39 13.78 8.23
CA ARG A 27 -1.29 14.87 8.64
C ARG A 27 -2.09 14.51 9.88
N LEU A 28 -2.49 13.23 10.02
CA LEU A 28 -3.17 12.74 11.21
C LEU A 28 -2.28 12.88 12.45
N ALA A 29 -1.01 12.50 12.35
CA ALA A 29 -0.07 12.67 13.45
C ALA A 29 0.19 14.15 13.80
N ALA A 30 0.34 15.01 12.79
CA ALA A 30 0.45 16.45 13.01
C ALA A 30 -0.81 17.05 13.68
N HIS A 31 -1.99 16.54 13.33
CA HIS A 31 -3.25 16.96 13.93
C HIS A 31 -3.35 16.58 15.42
N VAL A 32 -2.91 15.37 15.77
CA VAL A 32 -2.84 14.91 17.17
C VAL A 32 -1.85 15.74 17.99
N ASP A 33 -0.68 16.03 17.43
CA ASP A 33 0.35 16.87 18.06
C ASP A 33 -0.15 18.30 18.30
N THR A 34 -0.79 18.91 17.30
CA THR A 34 -1.39 20.25 17.41
C THR A 34 -2.49 20.31 18.47
N ALA A 35 -3.23 19.21 18.66
CA ALA A 35 -4.26 19.11 19.69
C ALA A 35 -3.69 18.93 21.11
N GLY A 36 -2.36 18.81 21.27
CA GLY A 36 -1.71 18.61 22.57
C GLY A 36 -1.90 17.20 23.15
N ALA A 37 -2.38 16.24 22.34
CA ALA A 37 -2.60 14.87 22.76
C ALA A 37 -1.26 14.10 22.85
N PRO A 38 -1.13 13.12 23.76
CA PRO A 38 0.13 12.42 23.93
C PRO A 38 0.50 11.61 22.67
N PRO A 39 1.80 11.44 22.33
CA PRO A 39 2.25 10.71 21.13
C PRO A 39 1.75 9.26 21.07
N SER A 40 1.51 8.64 22.23
CA SER A 40 0.92 7.31 22.36
C SER A 40 -0.46 7.18 21.72
N THR A 41 -1.15 8.30 21.48
CA THR A 41 -2.47 8.36 20.84
C THR A 41 -2.40 7.96 19.36
N VAL A 42 -1.32 8.33 18.64
CA VAL A 42 -1.16 8.04 17.20
C VAL A 42 -0.10 7.00 16.89
N ALA A 43 0.79 6.68 17.85
CA ALA A 43 1.87 5.71 17.67
C ALA A 43 1.43 4.32 17.11
N PRO A 44 0.29 3.72 17.54
CA PRO A 44 -0.16 2.45 16.98
C PRO A 44 -0.46 2.54 15.47
N ILE A 45 -1.06 3.65 15.03
CA ILE A 45 -1.38 3.91 13.62
C ILE A 45 -0.09 4.07 12.82
N LEU A 46 0.88 4.85 13.32
CA LEU A 46 2.19 5.00 12.67
C LEU A 46 2.92 3.65 12.52
N CYS A 47 2.94 2.83 13.56
CA CYS A 47 3.57 1.51 13.52
C CYS A 47 2.90 0.58 12.49
N LEU A 48 1.57 0.58 12.43
CA LEU A 48 0.83 -0.20 11.43
C LEU A 48 1.05 0.33 10.01
N ALA A 49 1.22 1.65 9.85
CA ALA A 49 1.50 2.27 8.56
C ALA A 49 2.86 1.81 8.00
N VAL A 50 3.91 1.80 8.83
CA VAL A 50 5.22 1.25 8.44
C VAL A 50 5.09 -0.19 7.96
N LYS A 51 4.42 -1.04 8.76
CA LYS A 51 4.25 -2.46 8.42
C LYS A 51 3.44 -2.66 7.13
N LEU A 52 2.51 -1.77 6.83
CA LEU A 52 1.72 -1.79 5.60
C LEU A 52 2.57 -1.35 4.41
N ASN A 53 3.41 -0.32 4.56
CA ASN A 53 4.36 0.12 3.55
C ASN A 53 5.35 -1.00 3.21
N ASP A 54 5.92 -1.66 4.22
CA ASP A 54 6.79 -2.83 4.04
C ASP A 54 6.08 -3.95 3.26
N SER A 55 4.83 -4.25 3.63
CA SER A 55 4.04 -5.28 2.95
C SER A 55 3.74 -4.90 1.50
N THR A 56 3.52 -3.60 1.22
CA THR A 56 3.33 -3.06 -0.13
C THR A 56 4.60 -3.24 -0.96
N TYR A 57 5.73 -2.78 -0.43
CA TYR A 57 7.02 -2.90 -1.07
C TYR A 57 7.36 -4.37 -1.40
N CYS A 58 7.31 -5.27 -0.41
CA CYS A 58 7.62 -6.68 -0.61
C CYS A 58 6.68 -7.35 -1.62
N THR A 59 5.39 -7.00 -1.63
CA THR A 59 4.44 -7.51 -2.62
C THR A 59 4.84 -7.14 -4.04
N ILE A 60 5.19 -5.87 -4.28
CA ILE A 60 5.56 -5.38 -5.61
C ILE A 60 6.92 -5.97 -6.04
N ARG A 61 7.90 -5.98 -5.12
CA ARG A 61 9.22 -6.58 -5.35
C ARG A 61 9.14 -8.05 -5.73
N ASP A 62 8.41 -8.85 -4.96
CA ASP A 62 8.33 -10.29 -5.21
C ASP A 62 7.56 -10.59 -6.50
N PHE A 63 6.58 -9.75 -6.85
CA PHE A 63 5.92 -9.82 -8.14
C PHE A 63 6.85 -9.45 -9.31
N CYS A 64 7.72 -8.45 -9.12
CA CYS A 64 8.75 -8.10 -10.09
C CYS A 64 9.71 -9.28 -10.34
N ILE A 65 10.17 -9.92 -9.27
CA ILE A 65 11.05 -11.11 -9.36
C ILE A 65 10.36 -12.25 -10.11
N LEU A 66 9.07 -12.51 -9.87
CA LEU A 66 8.31 -13.51 -10.65
C LEU A 66 8.35 -13.24 -12.17
N LEU A 67 8.24 -11.98 -12.57
CA LEU A 67 8.30 -11.59 -13.99
C LEU A 67 9.71 -11.72 -14.55
N GLU A 68 10.75 -11.37 -13.78
CA GLU A 68 12.14 -11.54 -14.21
C GLU A 68 12.49 -13.01 -14.44
N ILE A 69 12.04 -13.87 -13.54
CA ILE A 69 12.15 -15.33 -13.66
C ILE A 69 11.44 -15.78 -14.95
N GLY A 70 10.24 -15.26 -15.22
CA GLY A 70 9.50 -15.45 -16.47
C GLY A 70 10.29 -15.07 -17.71
N CYS A 71 10.84 -13.85 -17.71
CA CYS A 71 11.63 -13.32 -18.81
C CYS A 71 12.85 -14.20 -19.10
N LYS A 72 13.56 -14.65 -18.05
CA LYS A 72 14.70 -15.59 -18.15
C LYS A 72 14.26 -16.93 -18.74
N SER A 73 13.14 -17.49 -18.30
CA SER A 73 12.61 -18.76 -18.81
C SER A 73 12.28 -18.72 -20.32
N THR A 74 11.91 -17.55 -20.85
CA THR A 74 11.63 -17.36 -22.30
C THR A 74 12.79 -16.79 -23.11
N SER A 75 13.94 -16.50 -22.48
CA SER A 75 15.08 -15.79 -23.10
C SER A 75 15.83 -16.57 -24.19
N GLY A 76 15.45 -17.82 -24.48
CA GLY A 76 16.14 -18.67 -25.45
C GLY A 76 17.42 -19.31 -24.89
N ARG A 77 18.06 -18.69 -23.90
CA ARG A 77 19.23 -19.23 -23.18
C ARG A 77 18.81 -20.39 -22.28
N CYS A 78 19.63 -21.44 -22.24
CA CYS A 78 19.35 -22.66 -21.48
C CYS A 78 19.58 -22.41 -19.99
N THR A 79 18.61 -21.83 -19.30
CA THR A 79 18.58 -21.75 -17.84
C THR A 79 17.34 -22.49 -17.35
N SER A 80 17.56 -23.65 -16.74
CA SER A 80 16.52 -24.39 -16.03
C SER A 80 16.14 -23.63 -14.76
N VAL A 81 15.36 -22.57 -14.90
CA VAL A 81 14.83 -21.88 -13.73
C VAL A 81 13.90 -22.86 -12.99
N HIS A 82 14.19 -23.12 -11.72
CA HIS A 82 13.53 -24.17 -10.96
C HIS A 82 12.08 -23.77 -10.65
N SER A 83 11.13 -24.67 -10.95
CA SER A 83 9.70 -24.50 -10.65
C SER A 83 9.45 -24.12 -9.18
N LYS A 84 10.30 -24.62 -8.27
CA LYS A 84 10.31 -24.31 -6.85
C LYS A 84 10.43 -22.81 -6.57
N THR A 85 11.21 -22.08 -7.36
CA THR A 85 11.44 -20.64 -7.19
C THR A 85 10.18 -19.82 -7.53
N TYR A 86 9.38 -20.23 -8.53
CA TYR A 86 8.11 -19.56 -8.84
C TYR A 86 7.10 -19.70 -7.69
N ASP A 87 6.99 -20.89 -7.11
CA ASP A 87 6.06 -21.14 -6.01
C ASP A 87 6.47 -20.36 -4.75
N GLU A 88 7.77 -20.27 -4.47
CA GLU A 88 8.32 -19.49 -3.35
C GLU A 88 7.91 -18.01 -3.44
N TYR A 89 8.20 -17.33 -4.56
CA TYR A 89 7.83 -15.92 -4.71
C TYR A 89 6.33 -15.69 -4.81
N PHE A 90 5.58 -16.59 -5.47
CA PHE A 90 4.11 -16.49 -5.46
C PHE A 90 3.55 -16.63 -4.04
N ASN A 91 4.04 -17.58 -3.26
CA ASN A 91 3.62 -17.78 -1.88
C ASN A 91 3.99 -16.56 -1.02
N SER A 92 5.14 -15.94 -1.27
CA SER A 92 5.55 -14.69 -0.63
C SER A 92 4.59 -13.54 -0.95
N VAL A 93 4.28 -13.30 -2.22
CA VAL A 93 3.25 -12.32 -2.65
C VAL A 93 1.92 -12.59 -1.95
N ALA A 94 1.46 -13.83 -1.94
CA ALA A 94 0.20 -14.21 -1.32
C ALA A 94 0.21 -14.00 0.20
N ALA A 95 1.35 -14.23 0.87
CA ALA A 95 1.53 -14.03 2.30
C ALA A 95 1.51 -12.53 2.67
N HIS A 96 2.20 -11.68 1.92
CA HIS A 96 2.19 -10.23 2.12
C HIS A 96 0.80 -9.64 1.91
N CYS A 97 0.10 -10.05 0.84
CA CYS A 97 -1.29 -9.64 0.60
C CYS A 97 -2.22 -10.07 1.74
N ARG A 98 -2.04 -11.30 2.26
CA ARG A 98 -2.83 -11.82 3.38
C ARG A 98 -2.57 -11.05 4.66
N LYS A 99 -1.30 -10.82 5.00
CA LYS A 99 -0.88 -10.04 6.19
C LYS A 99 -1.49 -8.64 6.15
N ALA A 100 -1.41 -7.95 5.01
CA ALA A 100 -1.98 -6.63 4.84
C ALA A 100 -3.51 -6.64 5.06
N ARG A 101 -4.21 -7.57 4.40
CA ARG A 101 -5.68 -7.63 4.42
C ARG A 101 -6.28 -8.11 5.72
N GLN A 102 -5.71 -9.15 6.33
CA GLN A 102 -6.31 -9.84 7.47
C GLN A 102 -5.83 -9.26 8.81
N ASN A 103 -4.64 -8.66 8.83
CA ASN A 103 -4.03 -8.21 10.08
C ASN A 103 -3.85 -6.69 10.11
N LEU A 104 -3.17 -6.12 9.12
CA LEU A 104 -2.73 -4.71 9.20
C LEU A 104 -3.88 -3.73 8.99
N VAL A 105 -4.65 -3.87 7.90
CA VAL A 105 -5.76 -2.95 7.60
C VAL A 105 -6.87 -3.02 8.67
N PRO A 106 -7.34 -4.20 9.11
CA PRO A 106 -8.33 -4.26 10.19
C PRO A 106 -7.82 -3.68 11.51
N ALA A 107 -6.56 -3.95 11.88
CA ALA A 107 -5.96 -3.33 13.06
C ALA A 107 -5.89 -1.80 12.92
N MET A 108 -5.57 -1.30 11.72
CA MET A 108 -5.55 0.13 11.44
C MET A 108 -6.94 0.74 11.58
N GLU A 109 -7.97 0.12 10.99
CA GLU A 109 -9.35 0.60 11.06
C GLU A 109 -9.85 0.67 12.51
N ASN A 110 -9.54 -0.35 13.33
CA ASN A 110 -9.88 -0.35 14.75
C ASN A 110 -9.18 0.78 15.52
N ASN A 111 -7.88 0.98 15.29
CA ASN A 111 -7.15 2.08 15.94
C ASN A 111 -7.64 3.45 15.49
N LEU A 112 -8.09 3.61 14.24
CA LEU A 112 -8.68 4.87 13.78
C LEU A 112 -10.01 5.19 14.46
N VAL A 113 -10.86 4.17 14.72
CA VAL A 113 -12.08 4.35 15.52
C VAL A 113 -11.74 4.76 16.95
N ASP A 114 -10.76 4.11 17.55
CA ASP A 114 -10.33 4.40 18.93
C ASP A 114 -9.61 5.75 19.04
N LEU A 115 -8.93 6.19 17.99
CA LEU A 115 -8.31 7.52 17.92
C LEU A 115 -9.38 8.62 17.95
N GLU A 116 -10.44 8.46 17.15
CA GLU A 116 -11.54 9.41 17.08
C GLU A 116 -12.20 9.58 18.46
N SER A 117 -12.52 8.46 19.12
CA SER A 117 -13.12 8.47 20.46
C SER A 117 -12.21 9.12 21.51
N ARG A 118 -10.90 8.81 21.49
CA ARG A 118 -9.91 9.36 22.42
C ARG A 118 -9.73 10.87 22.23
N LEU A 119 -9.62 11.34 21.00
CA LEU A 119 -9.49 12.78 20.71
C LEU A 119 -10.74 13.55 21.12
N VAL A 120 -11.94 13.02 20.85
CA VAL A 120 -13.19 13.62 21.33
C VAL A 120 -13.23 13.67 22.86
N SER A 121 -12.85 12.57 23.54
CA SER A 121 -12.83 12.55 25.01
C SER A 121 -11.82 13.54 25.60
N HIS A 122 -10.63 13.65 25.01
CA HIS A 122 -9.58 14.58 25.44
C HIS A 122 -10.03 16.04 25.28
N LEU A 123 -10.69 16.36 24.15
CA LEU A 123 -11.22 17.70 23.90
C LEU A 123 -12.44 18.02 24.79
N SER A 124 -13.28 17.03 25.12
CA SER A 124 -14.43 17.21 26.02
C SER A 124 -14.05 17.45 27.50
N GLY A 125 -12.83 17.07 27.90
CA GLY A 125 -12.27 17.45 29.20
C GLY A 125 -11.90 18.94 29.31
N LEU A 126 -11.89 19.64 28.17
CA LEU A 126 -11.60 21.07 28.05
C LEU A 126 -12.90 21.78 27.60
N ASP A 127 -13.90 21.84 28.50
CA ASP A 127 -15.30 22.27 28.22
C ASP A 127 -15.42 23.62 27.45
N MET A 128 -14.45 24.53 27.56
CA MET A 128 -14.39 25.76 26.76
C MET A 128 -13.86 25.56 25.32
N MET A 129 -12.88 24.68 25.14
CA MET A 129 -12.31 24.34 23.83
C MET A 129 -13.29 23.52 22.98
N GLU A 130 -14.04 22.60 23.59
CA GLU A 130 -15.06 21.84 22.87
C GLU A 130 -16.18 22.75 22.34
N ARG A 131 -16.67 23.69 23.17
CA ARG A 131 -17.66 24.69 22.76
C ARG A 131 -17.10 25.63 21.68
N PHE A 132 -15.84 26.05 21.81
CA PHE A 132 -15.18 26.88 20.80
C PHE A 132 -15.00 26.13 19.46
N LEU A 133 -14.57 24.87 19.48
CA LEU A 133 -14.40 24.07 18.27
C LEU A 133 -15.74 23.72 17.60
N ARG A 134 -16.80 23.41 18.37
CA ARG A 134 -18.16 23.21 17.83
C ARG A 134 -18.72 24.51 17.25
N PHE A 135 -18.49 25.64 17.91
CA PHE A 135 -18.85 26.97 17.41
C PHE A 135 -18.12 27.29 16.08
N MET A 136 -16.81 27.06 16.03
CA MET A 136 -15.99 27.29 14.84
C MET A 136 -16.31 26.33 13.68
N LYS A 137 -16.70 25.08 13.95
CA LYS A 137 -17.22 24.12 12.94
C LYS A 137 -18.52 24.61 12.28
N GLY A 138 -19.30 25.44 12.96
CA GLY A 138 -20.56 26.00 12.45
C GLY A 138 -20.40 27.20 11.52
N ILE A 139 -19.20 27.75 11.33
CA ILE A 139 -18.96 28.95 10.51
C ILE A 139 -18.47 28.53 9.10
N PRO A 140 -19.31 28.63 8.06
CA PRO A 140 -18.88 28.37 6.69
C PRO A 140 -17.77 29.36 6.31
N ARG A 141 -16.69 28.86 5.70
CA ARG A 141 -15.49 29.59 5.22
C ARG A 141 -14.38 29.89 6.24
N PHE A 142 -14.54 29.62 7.54
CA PHE A 142 -13.41 29.79 8.49
C PHE A 142 -12.34 28.69 8.33
N TRP A 143 -12.71 27.54 7.77
CA TRP A 143 -11.85 26.37 7.58
C TRP A 143 -11.64 26.03 6.10
N SER A 144 -11.61 27.00 5.19
CA SER A 144 -11.45 26.75 3.74
C SER A 144 -10.07 26.19 3.33
N GLY A 145 -9.26 25.70 4.27
CA GLY A 145 -7.94 25.11 4.03
C GLY A 145 -7.48 24.01 5.02
N HIS A 146 -8.27 23.66 6.05
CA HIS A 146 -7.91 22.57 6.96
C HIS A 146 -8.75 21.33 6.66
N ILE A 147 -8.06 20.23 6.37
CA ILE A 147 -8.66 18.90 6.27
C ILE A 147 -9.12 18.49 7.68
N SER A 148 -10.39 18.11 7.83
CA SER A 148 -10.91 17.69 9.14
C SER A 148 -10.34 16.34 9.56
N LEU A 149 -10.39 16.03 10.86
CA LEU A 149 -10.02 14.70 11.37
C LEU A 149 -10.82 13.58 10.67
N ASP A 150 -12.10 13.81 10.44
CA ASP A 150 -13.01 12.87 9.78
C ASP A 150 -12.58 12.63 8.32
N ASP A 151 -12.18 13.71 7.61
CA ASP A 151 -11.65 13.62 6.25
C ASP A 151 -10.33 12.83 6.20
N LEU A 152 -9.45 13.02 7.19
CA LEU A 152 -8.19 12.26 7.30
C LEU A 152 -8.44 10.78 7.56
N ILE A 153 -9.31 10.45 8.53
CA ILE A 153 -9.70 9.07 8.83
C ILE A 153 -10.34 8.42 7.60
N PHE A 154 -11.26 9.13 6.93
CA PHE A 154 -11.87 8.66 5.70
C PHE A 154 -10.83 8.41 4.61
N SER A 155 -9.90 9.34 4.41
CA SER A 155 -8.82 9.23 3.42
C SER A 155 -7.91 8.03 3.68
N VAL A 156 -7.51 7.80 4.94
CA VAL A 156 -6.72 6.61 5.33
C VAL A 156 -7.49 5.32 5.03
N ARG A 157 -8.75 5.23 5.46
CA ARG A 157 -9.61 4.05 5.23
C ARG A 157 -9.78 3.77 3.73
N ASN A 158 -10.10 4.80 2.95
CA ASN A 158 -10.32 4.66 1.51
C ASN A 158 -9.04 4.25 0.78
N SER A 159 -7.90 4.81 1.17
CA SER A 159 -6.60 4.44 0.61
C SER A 159 -6.24 2.99 0.93
N CYS A 160 -6.41 2.55 2.18
CA CYS A 160 -6.23 1.15 2.58
C CYS A 160 -7.11 0.20 1.74
N ARG A 161 -8.40 0.51 1.59
CA ARG A 161 -9.33 -0.30 0.77
C ARG A 161 -8.87 -0.40 -0.68
N THR A 162 -8.48 0.72 -1.27
CA THR A 162 -7.98 0.76 -2.65
C THR A 162 -6.70 -0.06 -2.80
N MET A 163 -5.75 0.07 -1.88
CA MET A 163 -4.54 -0.74 -1.85
C MET A 163 -4.85 -2.24 -1.74
N MET A 164 -5.84 -2.65 -0.92
CA MET A 164 -6.23 -4.06 -0.79
C MET A 164 -6.84 -4.60 -2.08
N ILE A 165 -7.66 -3.82 -2.77
CA ILE A 165 -8.16 -4.16 -4.11
C ILE A 165 -6.99 -4.34 -5.07
N CYS A 166 -6.00 -3.44 -5.03
CA CYS A 166 -4.82 -3.58 -5.86
C CYS A 166 -4.05 -4.87 -5.55
N PHE A 167 -3.86 -5.23 -4.28
CA PHE A 167 -3.19 -6.47 -3.89
C PHE A 167 -3.94 -7.73 -4.34
N ASP A 168 -5.27 -7.72 -4.33
CA ASP A 168 -6.04 -8.83 -4.89
C ASP A 168 -5.75 -9.04 -6.37
N TYR A 169 -5.64 -7.95 -7.14
CA TYR A 169 -5.27 -8.02 -8.55
C TYR A 169 -3.83 -8.43 -8.76
N VAL A 170 -2.87 -7.89 -8.00
CA VAL A 170 -1.46 -8.33 -8.06
C VAL A 170 -1.36 -9.83 -7.78
N LYS A 171 -2.06 -10.35 -6.77
CA LYS A 171 -2.09 -11.78 -6.47
C LYS A 171 -2.68 -12.61 -7.61
N ARG A 172 -3.72 -12.14 -8.30
CA ARG A 172 -4.30 -12.81 -9.48
C ARG A 172 -3.32 -12.81 -10.65
N TYR A 173 -2.61 -11.71 -10.88
CA TYR A 173 -1.57 -11.62 -11.89
C TYR A 173 -0.40 -12.54 -11.58
N ALA A 174 0.11 -12.52 -10.35
CA ALA A 174 1.17 -13.41 -9.87
C ALA A 174 0.79 -14.88 -10.06
N ARG A 175 -0.46 -15.26 -9.75
CA ARG A 175 -0.97 -16.61 -10.02
C ARG A 175 -0.95 -16.94 -11.52
N SER A 176 -1.44 -16.03 -12.35
CA SER A 176 -1.50 -16.23 -13.81
C SER A 176 -0.12 -16.41 -14.43
N ILE A 177 0.86 -15.61 -13.98
CA ILE A 177 2.26 -15.74 -14.36
C ILE A 177 2.79 -17.11 -13.91
N ARG A 178 2.67 -17.43 -12.63
CA ARG A 178 3.10 -18.72 -12.07
C ARG A 178 2.52 -19.90 -12.87
N ASP A 179 1.22 -19.91 -13.13
CA ASP A 179 0.55 -21.01 -13.82
C ASP A 179 1.04 -21.16 -15.27
N ARG A 180 1.24 -20.05 -15.99
CA ARG A 180 1.79 -20.08 -17.36
C ARG A 180 3.23 -20.56 -17.43
N PHE A 181 4.07 -20.14 -16.48
CA PHE A 181 5.49 -20.52 -16.48
C PHE A 181 5.75 -21.91 -15.88
N HIS A 182 4.78 -22.50 -15.16
CA HIS A 182 4.78 -23.93 -14.83
C HIS A 182 4.39 -24.81 -16.03
N ASP A 183 3.58 -24.30 -16.97
CA ASP A 183 3.25 -25.02 -18.20
C ASP A 183 4.47 -25.06 -19.16
N ARG A 184 5.20 -26.17 -19.10
CA ARG A 184 6.37 -26.42 -19.97
C ARG A 184 6.03 -26.31 -21.46
N CYS A 185 4.86 -26.77 -21.88
CA CYS A 185 4.45 -26.70 -23.28
C CYS A 185 4.19 -25.24 -23.69
N TRP A 186 3.62 -24.43 -22.79
CA TRP A 186 3.49 -23.00 -23.01
C TRP A 186 4.86 -22.32 -23.11
N VAL A 187 5.78 -22.59 -22.18
CA VAL A 187 7.13 -22.00 -22.17
C VAL A 187 7.92 -22.37 -23.43
N ILE A 188 7.90 -23.64 -23.85
CA ILE A 188 8.60 -24.11 -25.06
C ILE A 188 8.07 -23.39 -26.30
N ARG A 189 6.74 -23.27 -26.44
CA ARG A 189 6.12 -22.58 -27.58
C ARG A 189 6.45 -21.09 -27.65
N HIS A 190 6.73 -20.45 -26.52
CA HIS A 190 7.02 -19.02 -26.45
C HIS A 190 8.51 -18.73 -26.20
N LYS A 191 9.37 -19.74 -26.30
CA LYS A 191 10.81 -19.57 -26.14
C LYS A 191 11.37 -18.71 -27.28
N GLY A 192 12.17 -17.70 -26.94
CA GLY A 192 12.79 -16.79 -27.91
C GLY A 192 11.83 -15.78 -28.54
N ARG A 193 10.60 -15.63 -28.02
CA ARG A 193 9.62 -14.65 -28.50
C ARG A 193 9.99 -13.24 -28.01
N PRO A 194 10.43 -12.33 -28.89
CA PRO A 194 10.88 -10.99 -28.49
C PRO A 194 9.73 -10.10 -28.02
N ASP A 195 8.53 -10.28 -28.59
CA ASP A 195 7.30 -9.59 -28.18
C ASP A 195 6.94 -9.88 -26.71
N LEU A 196 6.97 -11.16 -26.32
CA LEU A 196 6.71 -11.55 -24.94
C LEU A 196 7.75 -10.99 -23.98
N GLN A 197 9.04 -11.06 -24.35
CA GLN A 197 10.12 -10.50 -23.53
C GLN A 197 9.95 -8.99 -23.36
N TRP A 198 9.63 -8.28 -24.44
CA TRP A 198 9.41 -6.84 -24.41
C TRP A 198 8.24 -6.46 -23.51
N CYS A 199 7.13 -7.21 -23.56
CA CYS A 199 6.00 -7.02 -22.65
C CYS A 199 6.38 -7.25 -21.17
N LEU A 200 7.09 -8.34 -20.86
CA LEU A 200 7.51 -8.65 -19.48
C LEU A 200 8.46 -7.59 -18.94
N LEU A 201 9.46 -7.17 -19.74
CA LEU A 201 10.40 -6.10 -19.38
C LEU A 201 9.68 -4.75 -19.19
N GLY A 202 8.70 -4.42 -20.02
CA GLY A 202 7.91 -3.20 -19.84
C GLY A 202 7.11 -3.19 -18.53
N ILE A 203 6.57 -4.33 -18.12
CA ILE A 203 5.88 -4.47 -16.83
C ILE A 203 6.88 -4.38 -15.67
N ILE A 204 8.03 -5.06 -15.77
CA ILE A 204 9.12 -4.99 -14.78
C ILE A 204 9.54 -3.53 -14.57
N HIS A 205 9.79 -2.80 -15.64
CA HIS A 205 10.14 -1.38 -15.56
C HIS A 205 9.06 -0.55 -14.85
N SER A 206 7.78 -0.81 -15.14
CA SER A 206 6.67 -0.14 -14.48
C SER A 206 6.59 -0.47 -12.98
N LEU A 207 6.92 -1.71 -12.59
CA LEU A 207 7.00 -2.12 -11.19
C LEU A 207 8.17 -1.45 -10.47
N GLU A 208 9.34 -1.35 -11.09
CA GLU A 208 10.51 -0.65 -10.53
C GLU A 208 10.20 0.83 -10.25
N GLN A 209 9.53 1.51 -11.20
CA GLN A 209 9.07 2.90 -10.99
C GLN A 209 8.07 3.00 -9.83
N THR A 210 7.17 2.02 -9.72
CA THR A 210 6.21 1.95 -8.61
C THR A 210 6.91 1.72 -7.27
N ILE A 211 7.91 0.83 -7.22
CA ILE A 211 8.74 0.57 -6.05
C ILE A 211 9.43 1.87 -5.61
N TYR A 212 10.08 2.56 -6.54
CA TYR A 212 10.74 3.84 -6.26
C TYR A 212 9.75 4.84 -5.65
N THR A 213 8.56 4.96 -6.23
CA THR A 213 7.50 5.85 -5.75
C THR A 213 6.98 5.45 -4.36
N VAL A 214 6.80 4.15 -4.09
CA VAL A 214 6.37 3.66 -2.78
C VAL A 214 7.44 3.95 -1.73
N LEU A 215 8.71 3.72 -2.04
CA LEU A 215 9.82 4.00 -1.14
C LEU A 215 9.94 5.49 -0.84
N THR A 216 9.99 6.36 -1.85
CA THR A 216 10.11 7.82 -1.64
C THR A 216 8.97 8.37 -0.79
N ASN A 217 7.74 7.90 -1.00
CA ASN A 217 6.57 8.33 -0.22
C ASN A 217 6.46 7.68 1.17
N SER A 218 7.23 6.63 1.46
CA SER A 218 7.22 5.98 2.78
C SER A 218 8.07 6.71 3.81
N TYR A 219 9.03 7.54 3.37
CA TYR A 219 10.06 8.16 4.24
C TYR A 219 9.97 9.69 4.36
N GLN A 220 8.94 10.34 3.82
CA GLN A 220 8.84 11.81 3.80
C GLN A 220 8.17 12.44 5.04
N GLY A 221 7.92 11.69 6.11
CA GLY A 221 7.39 12.24 7.37
C GLY A 221 8.49 12.54 8.39
N PRO A 222 8.54 13.72 9.04
CA PRO A 222 9.50 14.03 10.10
C PRO A 222 9.43 13.09 11.32
N LEU A 223 8.39 12.26 11.40
CA LEU A 223 8.19 11.25 12.44
C LEU A 223 8.91 9.91 12.17
N PHE A 224 9.34 9.61 10.94
CA PHE A 224 10.03 8.34 10.62
C PHE A 224 11.54 8.39 10.87
N CYS A 225 12.12 9.57 11.06
CA CYS A 225 13.53 9.74 11.43
C CYS A 225 13.79 9.56 12.94
N ASN A 226 12.77 9.63 13.79
CA ASN A 226 12.93 9.66 15.26
C ASN A 226 12.44 8.40 16.01
N ILE A 227 12.03 7.33 15.32
CA ILE A 227 11.69 6.04 15.96
C ILE A 227 12.93 5.13 16.08
N GLY A 228 14.12 5.68 15.82
CA GLY A 228 15.40 4.98 15.89
C GLY A 228 16.44 5.74 16.72
N MET A 229 16.09 6.16 17.94
CA MET A 229 17.04 6.42 19.03
C MET A 229 16.39 6.05 20.36
#